data_AF-A0A0P9SFX2-F1
#
_entry.id   AF-A0A0P9SFX2-F1
#
_cell.length_a   1.000
_cell.length_b   1.000
_cell.length_c   1.000
_cell.angle_alpha   90.00
_cell.angle_beta   90.00
_cell.angle_gamma   90.00
#
_symmetry.space_group_name_H-M   'P 1'
#
loop_
_entity.id
_entity.type
_entity.pdbx_description
1 polymer ?
#
loop_
_entity_poly.entity_id
_entity_poly.type
_entity_poly.pdbx_seq_one_letter_code
_entity_poly.pdbx_strand_id
1 'polypeptide(L)'
;MCLSDTAGQARQRELSERARDRLVALLDRFGLSPQGGCALFQWLVTPEAQTLYEFCARRGVLLRLFKGGTPESASLRFGLPRDEADWVRLHTVLLEYRKEYP
;
A
#
# COMPACT_ATOMS: atom_id res chain seq x y z
N MET A 1 -30.75 10.39 -8.56
CA MET A 1 -30.11 9.94 -7.30
C MET A 1 -30.22 8.43 -7.27
N CYS A 2 -29.14 7.67 -7.55
CA CYS A 2 -29.23 6.21 -7.48
C CYS A 2 -27.93 5.63 -6.89
N LEU A 3 -27.89 5.61 -5.55
CA LEU A 3 -26.90 4.90 -4.74
C LEU A 3 -27.36 3.46 -4.43
N SER A 4 -28.33 2.94 -5.19
CA SER A 4 -29.09 1.72 -4.88
C SER A 4 -28.51 0.44 -5.52
N ASP A 5 -27.32 0.49 -6.12
CA ASP A 5 -26.63 -0.71 -6.60
C ASP A 5 -25.94 -1.46 -5.45
N THR A 6 -26.76 -2.12 -4.62
CA THR A 6 -26.32 -2.89 -3.45
C THR A 6 -25.56 -4.16 -3.83
N ALA A 7 -25.85 -4.75 -5.00
CA ALA A 7 -25.14 -5.93 -5.50
C ALA A 7 -23.72 -5.58 -5.97
N GLY A 8 -23.55 -4.47 -6.70
CA GLY A 8 -22.25 -3.93 -7.08
C GLY A 8 -21.41 -3.53 -5.86
N GLN A 9 -22.03 -2.92 -4.84
CA GLN A 9 -21.38 -2.58 -3.58
C GLN A 9 -20.88 -3.81 -2.80
N ALA A 10 -21.67 -4.88 -2.73
CA ALA A 10 -21.27 -6.11 -2.05
C ALA A 10 -20.07 -6.77 -2.74
N ARG A 11 -20.10 -6.89 -4.08
CA ARG A 11 -19.00 -7.46 -4.86
C ARG A 11 -17.73 -6.62 -4.76
N GLN A 12 -17.85 -5.29 -4.76
CA GLN A 12 -16.70 -4.39 -4.62
C GLN A 12 -16.06 -4.48 -3.24
N ARG A 13 -16.86 -4.65 -2.18
CA ARG A 13 -16.34 -4.87 -0.82
C ARG A 13 -15.54 -6.17 -0.74
N GLU A 14 -16.07 -7.26 -1.26
CA GLU A 14 -15.38 -8.56 -1.21
C GLU A 14 -14.06 -8.54 -1.99
N LEU A 15 -14.04 -7.92 -3.17
CA LEU A 15 -12.81 -7.71 -3.94
C LEU A 15 -11.79 -6.85 -3.19
N SER A 16 -12.26 -5.78 -2.52
CA SER A 16 -11.40 -4.88 -1.75
C SER A 16 -10.82 -5.59 -0.52
N GLU A 17 -11.59 -6.43 0.17
CA GLU A 17 -11.08 -7.24 1.30
C GLU A 17 -9.99 -8.24 0.86
N ARG A 18 -10.21 -8.95 -0.25
CA ARG A 18 -9.19 -9.88 -0.78
C ARG A 18 -7.93 -9.14 -1.23
N ALA A 19 -8.09 -7.98 -1.87
CA ALA A 19 -6.97 -7.13 -2.28
C ALA A 19 -6.23 -6.56 -1.06
N ARG A 20 -6.95 -6.19 0.00
CA ARG A 20 -6.37 -5.81 1.30
C ARG A 20 -5.51 -6.94 1.85
N ASP A 21 -6.06 -8.15 2.00
CA ASP A 21 -5.32 -9.27 2.60
C ASP A 21 -4.07 -9.60 1.80
N ARG A 22 -4.17 -9.56 0.47
CA ARG A 22 -3.01 -9.72 -0.42
C ARG A 22 -1.96 -8.63 -0.20
N LEU A 23 -2.37 -7.37 -0.02
CA LEU A 23 -1.47 -6.25 0.21
C LEU A 23 -0.76 -6.36 1.57
N VAL A 24 -1.50 -6.71 2.62
CA VAL A 24 -0.92 -6.96 3.96
C VAL A 24 0.13 -8.06 3.89
N ALA A 25 -0.22 -9.22 3.32
CA ALA A 25 0.71 -10.34 3.20
C ALA A 25 1.95 -10.01 2.35
N LEU A 26 1.81 -9.18 1.32
CA LEU A 26 2.92 -8.70 0.51
C LEU A 26 3.86 -7.81 1.33
N LEU A 27 3.30 -6.83 2.06
CA LEU A 27 4.09 -5.89 2.85
C LEU A 27 4.80 -6.59 4.01
N ASP A 28 4.13 -7.53 4.69
CA ASP A 28 4.73 -8.35 5.77
C ASP A 28 5.94 -9.17 5.28
N ARG A 29 5.91 -9.71 4.06
CA ARG A 29 7.06 -10.43 3.47
C ARG A 29 8.31 -9.56 3.33
N PHE A 30 8.16 -8.25 3.24
CA PHE A 30 9.25 -7.29 3.15
C PHE A 30 9.52 -6.57 4.49
N GLY A 31 8.98 -7.07 5.60
CA GLY A 31 9.15 -6.47 6.93
C GLY A 31 8.41 -5.15 7.12
N LEU A 32 7.44 -4.84 6.25
CA LEU A 32 6.67 -3.60 6.24
C LEU A 32 5.28 -3.81 6.85
N SER A 33 5.19 -4.30 8.08
CA SER A 33 3.91 -4.62 8.70
C SER A 33 3.03 -3.37 8.89
N PRO A 34 1.87 -3.26 8.20
CA PRO A 34 0.97 -2.13 8.35
C PRO A 34 0.40 -2.07 9.77
N GLN A 35 0.36 -0.88 10.38
CA GLN A 35 -0.23 -0.70 11.72
C GLN A 35 -1.71 -0.32 11.68
N GLY A 36 -2.26 -0.15 10.48
CA GLY A 36 -3.67 0.08 10.28
C GLY A 36 -4.02 0.06 8.80
N GLY A 37 -5.30 0.20 8.51
CA GLY A 37 -5.79 0.19 7.14
C GLY A 37 -7.28 -0.08 7.11
N CYS A 38 -7.86 0.02 5.92
CA CYS A 38 -9.19 -0.48 5.65
C CYS A 38 -9.17 -1.30 4.36
N ALA A 39 -10.33 -1.76 3.91
CA ALA A 39 -10.48 -2.49 2.65
C ALA A 39 -9.80 -1.81 1.45
N LEU A 40 -9.62 -0.48 1.46
CA LEU A 40 -9.19 0.29 0.30
C LEU A 40 -7.73 0.76 0.35
N PHE A 41 -7.07 0.64 1.50
CA PHE A 41 -5.67 1.06 1.66
C PHE A 41 -5.03 0.48 2.92
N GLN A 42 -3.71 0.28 2.89
CA GLN A 42 -2.92 -0.04 4.07
C GLN A 42 -2.12 1.18 4.53
N TRP A 43 -2.01 1.34 5.85
CA TRP A 43 -1.28 2.42 6.50
C TRP A 43 -0.10 1.85 7.30
N LEU A 44 1.07 2.41 7.05
CA LEU A 44 2.34 1.97 7.60
C LEU A 44 3.06 3.17 8.20
N VAL A 45 3.29 3.21 9.51
CA VAL A 45 4.26 4.13 10.11
C VAL A 45 5.63 3.47 10.07
N THR A 46 6.62 4.19 9.58
CA THR A 46 8.01 3.71 9.53
C THR A 46 8.95 4.91 9.42
N PRO A 47 10.11 4.89 10.11
CA PRO A 47 11.13 5.92 9.93
C PRO A 47 11.64 6.01 8.49
N GLU A 48 11.52 4.92 7.73
CA GLU A 48 11.93 4.83 6.33
C GLU A 48 10.90 5.43 5.34
N ALA A 49 9.78 5.98 5.83
CA ALA A 49 8.62 6.33 5.01
C ALA A 49 8.97 7.29 3.87
N GLN A 50 9.83 8.28 4.12
CA GLN A 50 10.24 9.24 3.10
C GLN A 50 11.09 8.57 2.02
N THR A 51 12.11 7.80 2.41
CA THR A 51 13.00 7.09 1.48
C THR A 51 12.21 6.11 0.61
N LEU A 52 11.33 5.32 1.23
CA LEU A 52 10.48 4.38 0.53
C LEU A 52 9.52 5.07 -0.44
N TYR A 53 8.92 6.21 -0.05
CA TYR A 53 8.08 7.01 -0.96
C TYR A 53 8.85 7.48 -2.19
N GLU A 54 10.02 8.09 -1.99
CA GLU A 54 10.84 8.61 -3.08
C GLU A 54 11.31 7.48 -4.01
N PHE A 55 11.68 6.34 -3.44
CA PHE A 55 12.10 5.16 -4.19
C PHE A 55 10.98 4.60 -5.07
N CYS A 56 9.77 4.46 -4.51
CA CYS A 56 8.59 3.99 -5.21
C CYS A 56 8.17 4.97 -6.30
N ALA A 57 8.13 6.28 -6.00
CA ALA A 57 7.72 7.32 -6.93
C ALA A 57 8.63 7.35 -8.18
N ARG A 58 9.94 7.20 -8.01
CA ARG A 58 10.91 7.12 -9.12
C ARG A 58 10.69 5.91 -10.03
N ARG A 59 10.06 4.85 -9.53
CA ARG A 59 9.80 3.60 -10.26
C ARG A 59 8.33 3.47 -10.70
N GLY A 60 7.58 4.58 -10.68
CA GLY A 60 6.20 4.64 -11.18
C GLY A 60 5.15 4.10 -10.19
N VAL A 61 5.52 3.87 -8.93
CA VAL A 61 4.58 3.47 -7.86
C VAL A 61 4.37 4.65 -6.93
N LEU A 62 3.26 5.38 -7.10
CA LEU A 62 2.96 6.54 -6.27
C LEU A 62 2.21 6.12 -4.99
N LEU A 63 2.87 6.29 -3.85
CA LEU A 63 2.27 6.14 -2.53
C LEU A 63 1.84 7.52 -1.99
N ARG A 64 1.12 7.57 -0.87
CA ARG A 64 0.90 8.85 -0.17
C ARG A 64 1.76 8.90 1.09
N LEU A 65 2.69 9.84 1.12
CA LEU A 65 3.53 10.14 2.29
C LEU A 65 2.83 11.14 3.22
N PHE A 66 2.83 10.84 4.51
CA PHE A 66 2.46 11.74 5.59
C PHE A 66 3.70 12.03 6.42
N LYS A 67 4.17 13.28 6.35
CA LYS A 67 5.31 13.74 7.14
C LYS A 67 4.81 14.03 8.56
N GLY A 68 5.26 13.25 9.53
CA GLY A 68 5.04 13.52 10.94
C GLY A 68 5.92 14.67 11.43
N GLY A 69 5.76 15.06 12.70
CA GLY A 69 6.64 16.05 13.34
C GLY A 69 8.07 15.52 13.56
N THR A 70 8.25 14.21 13.48
CA THR A 70 9.55 13.51 13.58
C THR A 70 9.65 12.44 12.47
N PRO A 71 10.87 12.01 12.09
CA PRO A 71 11.04 10.91 11.14
C PRO A 71 10.33 9.62 11.56
N GLU A 72 10.33 9.31 12.85
CA GLU A 72 9.69 8.12 13.43
C GLU A 72 8.16 8.15 13.38
N SER A 73 7.57 9.35 13.24
CA SER A 73 6.12 9.53 13.06
C SER A 73 5.72 9.68 11.59
N ALA A 74 6.66 9.54 10.65
CA ALA A 74 6.36 9.53 9.23
C ALA A 74 5.63 8.25 8.85
N SER A 75 4.65 8.37 7.96
CA SER A 75 3.84 7.23 7.56
C SER A 75 3.47 7.25 6.08
N LEU A 76 3.17 6.06 5.56
CA LEU A 76 2.79 5.82 4.19
C LEU A 76 1.40 5.22 4.12
N ARG A 77 0.64 5.63 3.11
CA ARG A 77 -0.59 4.97 2.72
C ARG A 77 -0.40 4.31 1.36
N PHE A 78 -0.52 2.99 1.35
CA PHE A 78 -0.54 2.13 0.17
C PHE A 78 -1.98 2.02 -0.34
N GLY A 79 -2.21 2.43 -1.57
CA GLY A 79 -3.47 2.14 -2.26
C GLY A 79 -3.52 0.67 -2.71
N LEU A 80 -4.71 0.19 -3.03
CA LEU A 80 -4.86 -1.12 -3.68
C LEU A 80 -4.38 -1.07 -5.13
N PRO A 81 -3.49 -1.99 -5.55
CA PRO A 81 -3.21 -2.24 -6.96
C PRO A 81 -4.49 -2.68 -7.69
N ARG A 82 -4.71 -2.19 -8.91
CA ARG A 82 -5.95 -2.46 -9.66
C ARG A 82 -5.90 -3.78 -10.40
N ASP A 83 -4.75 -4.10 -10.98
CA ASP A 83 -4.53 -5.29 -11.80
C ASP A 83 -3.24 -6.02 -11.42
N GLU A 84 -3.04 -7.20 -12.00
CA GLU A 84 -1.86 -8.03 -11.73
C GLU A 84 -0.54 -7.35 -12.11
N ALA A 85 -0.55 -6.47 -13.12
CA ALA A 85 0.64 -5.74 -13.51
C ALA A 85 1.04 -4.71 -12.44
N ASP A 86 0.07 -4.04 -11.81
CA ASP A 86 0.32 -3.16 -10.67
C ASP A 86 0.81 -3.95 -9.45
N TRP A 87 0.27 -5.16 -9.21
CA TRP A 87 0.77 -6.05 -8.16
C TRP A 87 2.22 -6.45 -8.37
N VAL A 88 2.59 -6.85 -9.58
CA VAL A 88 3.96 -7.19 -9.95
C VAL A 88 4.87 -5.97 -9.80
N ARG A 89 4.45 -4.79 -10.28
CA ARG A 89 5.21 -3.54 -10.13
C ARG A 89 5.49 -3.24 -8.66
N LEU A 90 4.47 -3.30 -7.80
CA LEU A 90 4.63 -3.06 -6.36
C LEU A 90 5.59 -4.08 -5.74
N HIS A 91 5.42 -5.37 -6.02
CA HIS A 91 6.32 -6.42 -5.52
C HIS A 91 7.76 -6.18 -5.95
N THR A 92 8.00 -5.90 -7.23
CA THR A 92 9.35 -5.64 -7.77
C THR A 92 9.97 -4.43 -7.09
N VAL A 93 9.24 -3.32 -6.94
CA VAL A 93 9.77 -2.12 -6.27
C VAL A 93 10.12 -2.41 -4.81
N LEU A 94 9.29 -3.14 -4.06
CA LEU A 94 9.58 -3.50 -2.68
C LEU A 94 10.79 -4.43 -2.55
N LEU A 95 10.92 -5.39 -3.47
CA LEU A 95 12.08 -6.28 -3.53
C LEU A 95 13.37 -5.50 -3.80
N GLU A 96 13.36 -4.62 -4.80
CA GLU A 96 14.52 -3.79 -5.12
C GLU A 96 14.86 -2.83 -3.96
N TYR A 97 13.84 -2.28 -3.28
CA TYR A 97 14.05 -1.44 -2.11
C TYR A 97 14.81 -2.19 -1.01
N ARG A 98 14.40 -3.42 -0.68
CA ARG A 98 15.05 -4.22 0.37
C ARG A 98 16.45 -4.71 -0.01
N LYS A 99 16.78 -4.76 -1.30
CA LYS A 99 18.15 -5.02 -1.76
C LYS A 99 19.04 -3.78 -1.63
N GLU A 100 18.50 -2.60 -1.93
CA GLU A 100 19.23 -1.33 -1.90
C GLU A 100 19.35 -0.74 -0.48
N TYR A 101 18.39 -1.07 0.39
CA TYR A 101 18.30 -0.65 1.80
C TYR A 101 18.05 -1.88 2.70
N PRO A 102 19.10 -2.65 3.05
CA PRO A 102 18.99 -3.83 3.92
C PRO A 102 18.69 -3.49 5.38
#